data_AF-A0A846E2E6-F1
#
_entry.id   AF-A0A846E2E6-F1
#
_cell.length_a   1.000
_cell.length_b   1.000
_cell.length_c   1.000
_cell.angle_alpha   90.00
_cell.angle_beta   90.00
_cell.angle_gamma   90.00
#
_symmetry.space_group_name_H-M   'P 1'
#
loop_
_entity.id
_entity.type
_entity.pdbx_description
1 polymer ?
#
loop_
_entity_poly.entity_id
_entity_poly.type
_entity_poly.pdbx_seq_one_letter_code
_entity_poly.pdbx_strand_id
1 'polypeptide(L)'
;MIGKQIKGTGFRGCLNYVLGKKGAYIISGTMCSQTPEALATEFALTRLLKPRLKKAVFHATLSVDATEKLDSETENNERWSAVANDYMKAMGFDNNQYVVVKHTDTGHDHIHIVGSRIRFDGTVVDDSWDYYKSQTVIRSLETQYNLNQMLPSWECDRRSQTTGEHRNNLSTGQQSVRVQLQALIDQSTCDRPTLPELIKLLQQQQVQVKVRLTRTAQIKGISYQLNGVALSGTQLGKAYTFQGLQKYRGVSYDPERDHPQIQSLLQQPEINSQSFDQFLDKSNTETDSTDAVEIQSSVVQKQNALLPESDENQWLKVRSQLNQEYQLPLELLDLLHERNWLYANKKGQAVFTGRRFDGETVQVFVLDDWGEFEVTNPSTDSAFW
;
A
#
# COMPACT_ATOMS: atom_id res chain seq x y z
N MET A 1 -8.20 -15.08 -12.18
CA MET A 1 -8.61 -13.70 -11.80
C MET A 1 -7.84 -13.21 -10.57
N ILE A 2 -7.39 -11.94 -10.59
CA ILE A 2 -6.71 -11.28 -9.48
C ILE A 2 -7.61 -10.15 -8.96
N GLY A 3 -7.79 -10.10 -7.64
CA GLY A 3 -8.54 -9.05 -6.95
C GLY A 3 -7.67 -8.22 -6.03
N LYS A 4 -7.97 -6.91 -5.96
CA LYS A 4 -7.40 -5.99 -4.98
C LYS A 4 -8.49 -5.08 -4.45
N GLN A 5 -8.55 -4.88 -3.15
CA GLN A 5 -9.46 -3.95 -2.49
C GLN A 5 -8.73 -2.87 -1.70
N ILE A 6 -9.30 -1.67 -1.69
CA ILE A 6 -8.81 -0.48 -0.99
C ILE A 6 -10.02 0.19 -0.32
N LYS A 7 -9.82 0.70 0.90
CA LYS A 7 -10.83 1.50 1.61
C LYS A 7 -10.44 2.97 1.63
N GLY A 8 -11.31 3.81 1.10
CA GLY A 8 -11.08 5.25 0.92
C GLY A 8 -11.95 6.12 1.83
N THR A 9 -11.60 7.40 1.94
CA THR A 9 -12.32 8.40 2.74
C THR A 9 -13.33 9.20 1.91
N GLY A 10 -13.06 9.44 0.62
CA GLY A 10 -13.86 10.31 -0.24
C GLY A 10 -14.15 9.71 -1.62
N PHE A 11 -15.40 9.78 -2.05
CA PHE A 11 -15.86 9.24 -3.33
C PHE A 11 -15.36 10.03 -4.53
N ARG A 12 -15.40 11.37 -4.47
CA ARG A 12 -15.02 12.25 -5.59
C ARG A 12 -13.60 11.98 -6.10
N GLY A 13 -12.63 11.85 -5.19
CA GLY A 13 -11.24 11.55 -5.53
C GLY A 13 -11.07 10.16 -6.13
N CYS A 14 -11.72 9.14 -5.56
CA CYS A 14 -11.71 7.78 -6.09
C CYS A 14 -12.32 7.72 -7.51
N LEU A 15 -13.45 8.39 -7.72
CA LEU A 15 -14.12 8.46 -9.02
C LEU A 15 -13.30 9.21 -10.06
N ASN A 16 -12.64 10.32 -9.70
CA ASN A 16 -11.69 11.01 -10.60
C ASN A 16 -10.57 10.08 -11.03
N TYR A 17 -9.99 9.34 -10.08
CA TYR A 17 -8.91 8.41 -10.37
C TYR A 17 -9.35 7.30 -11.33
N VAL A 18 -10.53 6.70 -11.08
CA VAL A 18 -11.03 5.58 -11.88
C VAL A 18 -11.54 6.04 -13.25
N LEU A 19 -12.37 7.07 -13.32
CA LEU A 19 -12.96 7.53 -14.59
C LEU A 19 -12.02 8.43 -15.40
N GLY A 20 -10.97 8.99 -14.80
CA GLY A 20 -10.00 9.85 -15.49
C GLY A 20 -8.98 9.07 -16.33
N LYS A 21 -9.01 7.74 -16.35
CA LYS A 21 -8.14 6.91 -17.19
C LYS A 21 -8.61 6.88 -18.63
N LYS A 22 -7.67 6.85 -19.57
CA LYS A 22 -7.98 6.75 -21.01
C LYS A 22 -8.68 5.41 -21.26
N GLY A 23 -9.83 5.43 -21.93
CA GLY A 23 -10.61 4.20 -22.18
C GLY A 23 -11.36 3.68 -20.96
N ALA A 24 -11.54 4.50 -19.91
CA ALA A 24 -12.43 4.17 -18.81
C ALA A 24 -13.89 4.47 -19.17
N TYR A 25 -14.78 3.51 -18.95
CA TYR A 25 -16.22 3.71 -19.13
C TYR A 25 -17.03 2.84 -18.17
N ILE A 26 -18.22 3.33 -17.81
CA ILE A 26 -19.12 2.65 -16.88
C ILE A 26 -19.86 1.54 -17.63
N ILE A 27 -19.87 0.33 -17.07
CA ILE A 27 -20.53 -0.84 -17.65
C ILE A 27 -21.72 -1.34 -16.83
N SER A 28 -21.74 -1.06 -15.52
CA SER A 28 -22.77 -1.56 -14.60
C SER A 28 -22.76 -0.77 -13.29
N GLY A 29 -23.72 -1.05 -12.41
CA GLY A 29 -23.85 -0.43 -11.10
C GLY A 29 -25.30 -0.29 -10.66
N THR A 30 -25.50 0.31 -9.49
CA THR A 30 -26.82 0.67 -8.95
C THR A 30 -27.12 2.16 -9.07
N MET A 31 -26.27 2.90 -9.77
CA MET A 31 -26.28 4.37 -9.88
C MET A 31 -26.49 4.79 -11.34
N CYS A 32 -27.08 5.96 -11.56
CA CYS A 32 -27.46 6.40 -12.91
C CYS A 32 -26.53 7.46 -13.52
N SER A 33 -25.79 8.20 -12.69
CA SER A 33 -24.86 9.23 -13.14
C SER A 33 -23.66 8.64 -13.88
N GLN A 34 -23.10 9.46 -14.78
CA GLN A 34 -21.97 9.07 -15.64
C GLN A 34 -20.71 9.90 -15.38
N THR A 35 -20.81 10.98 -14.59
CA THR A 35 -19.66 11.84 -14.28
C THR A 35 -19.20 11.64 -12.83
N PRO A 36 -17.90 11.81 -12.56
CA PRO A 36 -17.36 11.73 -11.21
C PRO A 36 -18.04 12.66 -10.19
N GLU A 37 -18.43 13.86 -10.61
CA GLU A 37 -19.15 14.85 -9.78
C GLU A 37 -20.55 14.34 -9.43
N ALA A 38 -21.33 13.93 -10.43
CA ALA A 38 -22.71 13.52 -10.24
C ALA A 38 -22.81 12.20 -9.45
N LEU A 39 -21.92 11.25 -9.72
CA LEU A 39 -21.78 10.03 -8.92
C LEU A 39 -21.40 10.33 -7.46
N ALA A 40 -20.47 11.27 -7.23
CA ALA A 40 -20.13 11.67 -5.86
C ALA A 40 -21.32 12.30 -5.12
N THR A 41 -22.15 13.08 -5.83
CA THR A 41 -23.41 13.62 -5.29
C THR A 41 -24.39 12.50 -4.95
N GLU A 42 -24.56 11.50 -5.81
CA GLU A 42 -25.40 10.34 -5.48
C GLU A 42 -24.87 9.58 -4.26
N PHE A 43 -23.55 9.31 -4.19
CA PHE A 43 -22.94 8.67 -3.02
C PHE A 43 -23.11 9.48 -1.71
N ALA A 44 -23.25 10.80 -1.82
CA ALA A 44 -23.49 11.65 -0.66
C ALA A 44 -24.80 11.25 0.07
N LEU A 45 -25.78 10.69 -0.62
CA LEU A 45 -27.06 10.26 -0.03
C LEU A 45 -26.86 9.21 1.06
N THR A 46 -26.12 8.12 0.78
CA THR A 46 -25.81 7.12 1.83
C THR A 46 -24.79 7.66 2.83
N ARG A 47 -23.89 8.56 2.39
CA ARG A 47 -22.91 9.19 3.28
C ARG A 47 -23.53 9.97 4.43
N LEU A 48 -24.66 10.63 4.20
CA LEU A 48 -25.41 11.39 5.22
C LEU A 48 -25.91 10.50 6.38
N LEU A 49 -26.11 9.20 6.15
CA LEU A 49 -26.53 8.25 7.20
C LEU A 49 -25.41 7.97 8.21
N LYS A 50 -24.14 8.10 7.81
CA LYS A 50 -22.96 7.86 8.66
C LYS A 50 -21.85 8.90 8.37
N PRO A 51 -22.03 10.17 8.77
CA PRO A 51 -21.07 11.25 8.46
C PRO A 51 -19.71 11.05 9.16
N ARG A 52 -19.69 10.37 10.32
CA ARG A 52 -18.47 10.12 11.10
C ARG A 52 -17.65 8.90 10.66
N LEU A 53 -18.15 8.08 9.74
CA LEU A 53 -17.42 6.89 9.27
C LEU A 53 -16.17 7.33 8.50
N LYS A 54 -14.95 7.01 8.96
CA LYS A 54 -13.73 7.50 8.32
C LYS A 54 -13.53 6.91 6.91
N LYS A 55 -13.77 5.60 6.76
CA LYS A 55 -13.52 4.85 5.52
C LYS A 55 -14.83 4.36 4.92
N ALA A 56 -15.54 5.24 4.22
CA ALA A 56 -16.85 4.95 3.62
C ALA A 56 -16.76 4.36 2.20
N VAL A 57 -15.65 4.57 1.51
CA VAL A 57 -15.48 4.10 0.13
C VAL A 57 -14.88 2.69 0.14
N PHE A 58 -15.49 1.79 -0.63
CA PHE A 58 -14.92 0.52 -1.03
C PHE A 58 -14.51 0.62 -2.51
N HIS A 59 -13.25 0.36 -2.81
CA HIS A 59 -12.76 0.29 -4.17
C HIS A 59 -12.15 -1.09 -4.38
N ALA A 60 -12.70 -1.88 -5.29
CA ALA A 60 -12.13 -3.14 -5.73
C ALA A 60 -11.68 -3.05 -7.20
N THR A 61 -10.60 -3.75 -7.53
CA THR A 61 -10.19 -4.02 -8.91
C THR A 61 -10.20 -5.53 -9.10
N LEU A 62 -10.83 -6.00 -10.16
CA LEU A 62 -10.83 -7.40 -10.59
C LEU A 62 -10.23 -7.47 -11.99
N SER A 63 -9.33 -8.43 -12.23
CA SER A 63 -8.62 -8.57 -13.49
C SER A 63 -8.47 -10.03 -13.90
N VAL A 64 -8.57 -10.31 -15.20
CA VAL A 64 -8.30 -11.65 -15.76
C VAL A 64 -6.97 -11.67 -16.51
N ASP A 65 -6.48 -12.86 -16.84
CA ASP A 65 -5.25 -13.00 -17.61
C ASP A 65 -5.42 -12.44 -19.03
N ALA A 66 -4.33 -11.97 -19.67
CA ALA A 66 -4.40 -11.44 -21.04
C ALA A 66 -4.81 -12.48 -22.08
N THR A 67 -4.60 -13.76 -21.77
CA THR A 67 -5.02 -14.91 -22.60
C THR A 67 -6.52 -15.17 -22.53
N GLU A 68 -7.21 -14.54 -21.59
CA GLU A 68 -8.61 -14.80 -21.25
C GLU A 68 -9.56 -13.78 -21.89
N LYS A 69 -9.27 -13.47 -23.15
CA LYS A 69 -10.12 -12.62 -23.99
C LYS A 69 -11.31 -13.42 -24.45
N LEU A 70 -12.48 -12.81 -24.29
CA LEU A 70 -13.70 -13.31 -24.92
C LEU A 70 -13.85 -12.74 -26.33
N ASP A 71 -14.73 -13.40 -27.08
CA ASP A 71 -15.43 -12.85 -28.24
C ASP A 71 -16.19 -11.55 -27.85
N SER A 72 -16.54 -10.75 -28.86
CA SER A 72 -17.11 -9.37 -28.86
C SER A 72 -17.12 -8.52 -27.56
N GLU A 73 -16.82 -7.22 -27.69
CA GLU A 73 -16.80 -6.27 -26.55
C GLU A 73 -18.10 -6.28 -25.71
N THR A 74 -19.25 -6.49 -26.34
CA THR A 74 -20.56 -6.56 -25.67
C THR A 74 -20.66 -7.76 -24.73
N GLU A 75 -20.34 -8.97 -25.20
CA GLU A 75 -20.39 -10.18 -24.37
C GLU A 75 -19.40 -10.10 -23.19
N ASN A 76 -18.23 -9.51 -23.45
CA ASN A 76 -17.24 -9.26 -22.40
C ASN A 76 -17.78 -8.30 -21.32
N ASN A 77 -18.47 -7.23 -21.72
CA ASN A 77 -19.09 -6.27 -20.78
C ASN A 77 -20.23 -6.89 -19.98
N GLU A 78 -21.07 -7.71 -20.60
CA GLU A 78 -22.15 -8.43 -19.92
C GLU A 78 -21.59 -9.41 -18.87
N ARG A 79 -20.57 -10.19 -19.24
CA ARG A 79 -19.88 -11.07 -18.28
C ARG A 79 -19.30 -10.27 -17.11
N TRP A 80 -18.57 -9.20 -17.38
CA TRP A 80 -17.99 -8.37 -16.32
C TRP A 80 -19.05 -7.75 -15.40
N SER A 81 -20.19 -7.35 -15.98
CA SER A 81 -21.32 -6.82 -15.21
C SER A 81 -21.90 -7.87 -14.27
N ALA A 82 -22.06 -9.11 -14.75
CA ALA A 82 -22.53 -10.23 -13.94
C ALA A 82 -21.52 -10.60 -12.83
N VAL A 83 -20.23 -10.72 -13.18
CA VAL A 83 -19.14 -10.98 -12.23
C VAL A 83 -19.09 -9.91 -11.14
N ALA A 84 -19.18 -8.64 -11.50
CA ALA A 84 -19.15 -7.53 -10.55
C ALA A 84 -20.34 -7.58 -9.59
N ASN A 85 -21.55 -7.85 -10.11
CA ASN A 85 -22.75 -7.95 -9.29
C ASN A 85 -22.68 -9.12 -8.29
N ASP A 86 -22.28 -10.30 -8.76
CA ASP A 86 -22.12 -11.48 -7.89
C ASP A 86 -21.00 -11.29 -6.86
N TYR A 87 -19.89 -10.68 -7.28
CA TYR A 87 -18.81 -10.30 -6.37
C TYR A 87 -19.30 -9.36 -5.27
N MET A 88 -20.01 -8.28 -5.63
CA MET A 88 -20.54 -7.32 -4.67
C MET A 88 -21.50 -7.99 -3.69
N LYS A 89 -22.46 -8.79 -4.20
CA LYS A 89 -23.41 -9.52 -3.36
C LYS A 89 -22.71 -10.48 -2.39
N ALA A 90 -21.77 -11.30 -2.87
CA ALA A 90 -21.04 -12.25 -2.05
C ALA A 90 -20.12 -11.56 -1.03
N MET A 91 -19.56 -10.39 -1.38
CA MET A 91 -18.82 -9.54 -0.44
C MET A 91 -19.72 -8.89 0.61
N GLY A 92 -21.04 -8.94 0.45
CA GLY A 92 -22.03 -8.38 1.36
C GLY A 92 -22.47 -6.97 0.99
N PHE A 93 -22.22 -6.51 -0.23
CA PHE A 93 -22.71 -5.26 -0.80
C PHE A 93 -23.99 -5.49 -1.63
N ASP A 94 -25.04 -6.00 -0.99
CA ASP A 94 -26.32 -6.35 -1.61
C ASP A 94 -27.40 -5.26 -1.50
N ASN A 95 -27.14 -4.20 -0.72
CA ASN A 95 -28.06 -3.08 -0.52
C ASN A 95 -27.28 -1.75 -0.46
N ASN A 96 -26.37 -1.56 -1.41
CA ASN A 96 -25.38 -0.49 -1.43
C ASN A 96 -25.37 0.24 -2.78
N GLN A 97 -25.01 1.52 -2.75
CA GLN A 97 -24.63 2.24 -3.96
C GLN A 97 -23.28 1.71 -4.47
N TYR A 98 -23.18 1.42 -5.76
CA TYR A 98 -21.91 1.14 -6.42
C TYR A 98 -21.96 1.40 -7.93
N VAL A 99 -20.79 1.59 -8.51
CA VAL A 99 -20.57 1.70 -9.96
C VAL A 99 -19.41 0.80 -10.38
N VAL A 100 -19.52 0.24 -11.57
CA VAL A 100 -18.52 -0.64 -12.20
C VAL A 100 -17.99 0.06 -13.44
N VAL A 101 -16.67 0.27 -13.47
CA VAL A 101 -15.95 0.93 -14.55
C VAL A 101 -14.99 -0.06 -15.17
N LYS A 102 -15.04 -0.23 -16.49
CA LYS A 102 -14.06 -1.03 -17.23
C LYS A 102 -12.96 -0.12 -17.75
N HIS A 103 -11.71 -0.61 -17.69
CA HIS A 103 -10.54 0.05 -18.27
C HIS A 103 -10.01 -0.77 -19.43
N THR A 104 -9.60 -0.10 -20.50
CA THR A 104 -9.02 -0.73 -21.70
C THR A 104 -7.58 -0.29 -21.95
N ASP A 105 -6.93 0.31 -20.95
CA ASP A 105 -5.59 0.93 -21.06
C ASP A 105 -4.44 -0.06 -20.84
N THR A 106 -4.72 -1.30 -20.43
CA THR A 106 -3.71 -2.33 -20.23
C THR A 106 -3.92 -3.53 -21.15
N GLY A 107 -2.91 -4.38 -21.30
CA GLY A 107 -3.02 -5.64 -22.03
C GLY A 107 -3.94 -6.69 -21.37
N HIS A 108 -4.45 -6.40 -20.16
CA HIS A 108 -5.33 -7.26 -19.39
C HIS A 108 -6.70 -6.62 -19.20
N ASP A 109 -7.76 -7.42 -19.38
CA ASP A 109 -9.12 -6.98 -19.08
C ASP A 109 -9.30 -6.86 -17.57
N HIS A 110 -9.74 -5.68 -17.14
CA HIS A 110 -10.00 -5.42 -15.73
C HIS A 110 -11.09 -4.38 -15.52
N ILE A 111 -11.74 -4.50 -14.36
CA ILE A 111 -12.78 -3.59 -13.91
C ILE A 111 -12.42 -3.00 -12.54
N HIS A 112 -12.93 -1.80 -12.31
CA HIS A 112 -12.91 -1.09 -11.04
C HIS A 112 -14.34 -1.00 -10.53
N ILE A 113 -14.56 -1.44 -9.29
CA ILE A 113 -15.84 -1.31 -8.60
C ILE A 113 -15.66 -0.27 -7.50
N VAL A 114 -16.41 0.83 -7.57
CA VAL A 114 -16.45 1.85 -6.53
C VAL A 114 -17.81 1.76 -5.84
N GLY A 115 -17.82 1.42 -4.56
CA GLY A 115 -19.04 1.22 -3.77
C GLY A 115 -19.02 1.98 -2.45
N SER A 116 -20.21 2.28 -1.94
CA SER A 116 -20.40 2.77 -0.57
C SER A 116 -20.42 1.59 0.39
N ARG A 117 -19.62 1.64 1.45
CA ARG A 117 -19.73 0.70 2.57
C ARG A 117 -21.00 0.92 3.39
N ILE A 118 -21.65 2.07 3.24
CA ILE A 118 -22.89 2.40 3.95
C ILE A 118 -24.05 1.89 3.09
N ARG A 119 -24.86 1.01 3.68
CA ARG A 119 -26.08 0.50 3.05
C ARG A 119 -27.17 1.57 3.04
N PHE A 120 -28.21 1.35 2.24
CA PHE A 120 -29.39 2.22 2.25
C PHE A 120 -30.13 2.24 3.60
N ASP A 121 -29.99 1.19 4.42
CA ASP A 121 -30.51 1.14 5.80
C ASP A 121 -29.60 1.81 6.85
N GLY A 122 -28.45 2.35 6.43
CA GLY A 122 -27.47 3.02 7.29
C GLY A 122 -26.53 2.09 8.05
N THR A 123 -26.67 0.76 7.95
CA THR A 123 -25.66 -0.17 8.45
C THR A 123 -24.42 -0.17 7.54
N VAL A 124 -23.30 -0.69 8.03
CA VAL A 124 -22.01 -0.65 7.34
C VAL A 124 -21.56 -2.07 7.02
N VAL A 125 -21.11 -2.30 5.79
CA VAL A 125 -20.50 -3.56 5.39
C VAL A 125 -19.21 -3.75 6.19
N ASP A 126 -19.14 -4.86 6.92
CA ASP A 126 -17.98 -5.26 7.71
C ASP A 126 -16.76 -5.49 6.81
N ASP A 127 -15.60 -5.01 7.25
CA ASP A 127 -14.32 -5.14 6.55
C ASP A 127 -13.35 -6.09 7.26
N SER A 128 -13.82 -6.83 8.27
CA SER A 128 -13.00 -7.84 8.95
C SER A 128 -12.75 -9.02 8.01
N TRP A 129 -11.48 -9.40 7.85
CA TRP A 129 -11.06 -10.53 7.01
C TRP A 129 -11.53 -10.44 5.54
N ASP A 130 -11.85 -9.24 5.07
CA ASP A 130 -12.44 -9.04 3.75
C ASP A 130 -11.48 -9.39 2.60
N TYR A 131 -10.17 -9.34 2.82
CA TYR A 131 -9.15 -9.86 1.91
C TYR A 131 -9.29 -11.37 1.70
N TYR A 132 -9.42 -12.13 2.79
CA TYR A 132 -9.63 -13.57 2.72
C TYR A 132 -10.98 -13.91 2.07
N LYS A 133 -12.04 -13.20 2.47
CA LYS A 133 -13.38 -13.35 1.90
C LYS A 133 -13.39 -13.07 0.40
N SER A 134 -12.83 -11.94 -0.03
CA SER A 134 -12.75 -11.54 -1.44
C SER A 134 -12.03 -12.58 -2.27
N GLN A 135 -10.90 -13.10 -1.79
CA GLN A 135 -10.17 -14.13 -2.51
C GLN A 135 -10.98 -15.42 -2.63
N THR A 136 -11.68 -15.84 -1.57
CA THR A 136 -12.59 -16.99 -1.61
C THR A 136 -13.72 -16.79 -2.62
N VAL A 137 -14.33 -15.59 -2.63
CA VAL A 137 -15.37 -15.20 -3.60
C VAL A 137 -14.82 -15.25 -5.02
N ILE A 138 -13.63 -14.71 -5.27
CA ILE A 138 -12.99 -14.71 -6.59
C ILE A 138 -12.76 -16.14 -7.10
N ARG A 139 -12.29 -17.07 -6.25
CA ARG A 139 -12.14 -18.49 -6.64
C ARG A 139 -13.48 -19.14 -7.01
N SER A 140 -14.54 -18.82 -6.25
CA SER A 140 -15.90 -19.29 -6.56
C SER A 140 -16.40 -18.74 -7.90
N LEU A 141 -16.17 -17.44 -8.15
CA LEU A 141 -16.54 -16.79 -9.40
C LEU A 141 -15.75 -17.34 -10.59
N GLU A 142 -14.46 -17.65 -10.42
CA GLU A 142 -13.69 -18.30 -11.47
C GLU A 142 -14.33 -19.63 -11.89
N THR A 143 -14.79 -20.42 -10.93
CA THR A 143 -15.52 -21.66 -11.24
C THR A 143 -16.86 -21.40 -11.92
N GLN A 144 -17.65 -20.46 -11.40
CA GLN A 144 -19.00 -20.15 -11.90
C GLN A 144 -18.98 -19.60 -13.33
N TYR A 145 -18.00 -18.76 -13.66
CA TYR A 145 -17.88 -18.10 -14.97
C TYR A 145 -16.90 -18.81 -15.91
N ASN A 146 -16.48 -20.03 -15.56
CA ASN A 146 -15.53 -20.85 -16.31
C ASN A 146 -14.25 -20.09 -16.70
N LEU A 147 -13.70 -19.36 -15.73
CA LEU A 147 -12.46 -18.61 -15.84
C LEU A 147 -11.27 -19.47 -15.38
N ASN A 148 -10.06 -19.10 -15.81
CA ASN A 148 -8.82 -19.69 -15.35
C ASN A 148 -8.70 -19.55 -13.83
N GLN A 149 -8.73 -20.70 -13.17
CA GLN A 149 -8.60 -20.78 -11.73
C GLN A 149 -7.15 -20.51 -11.34
N MET A 150 -6.96 -19.59 -10.40
CA MET A 150 -5.65 -19.35 -9.81
C MET A 150 -5.58 -19.96 -8.43
N LEU A 151 -4.43 -20.49 -8.04
CA LEU A 151 -4.22 -20.88 -6.66
C LEU A 151 -4.44 -19.66 -5.74
N PRO A 152 -5.08 -19.88 -4.57
CA PRO A 152 -5.12 -18.86 -3.55
C PRO A 152 -3.72 -18.33 -3.19
N SER A 153 -3.59 -17.03 -2.92
CA SER A 153 -2.34 -16.39 -2.49
C SER A 153 -1.68 -17.05 -1.29
N TRP A 154 -2.46 -17.67 -0.38
CA TRP A 154 -1.95 -18.41 0.79
C TRP A 154 -1.47 -19.83 0.47
N GLU A 155 -1.82 -20.35 -0.71
CA GLU A 155 -1.33 -21.62 -1.28
C GLU A 155 -0.13 -21.41 -2.21
N CYS A 156 0.13 -20.17 -2.63
CA CYS A 156 1.34 -19.84 -3.37
C CYS A 156 2.59 -19.94 -2.48
N ASP A 157 3.49 -20.86 -2.84
CA ASP A 157 4.76 -21.07 -2.15
C ASP A 157 5.70 -19.85 -2.23
N ARG A 158 5.61 -19.10 -3.33
CA ARG A 158 6.41 -17.90 -3.60
C ARG A 158 5.54 -16.66 -3.55
N ARG A 159 6.08 -15.56 -3.03
CA ARG A 159 5.43 -14.25 -3.09
C ARG A 159 5.80 -13.55 -4.40
N SER A 160 4.80 -13.05 -5.12
CA SER A 160 5.00 -12.30 -6.35
C SER A 160 5.76 -10.99 -6.11
N GLN A 161 6.31 -10.42 -7.18
CA GLN A 161 6.95 -9.12 -7.13
C GLN A 161 5.93 -8.02 -6.81
N THR A 162 6.38 -6.95 -6.18
CA THR A 162 5.51 -5.78 -5.96
C THR A 162 5.37 -4.98 -7.25
N THR A 163 4.33 -4.15 -7.36
CA THR A 163 4.15 -3.23 -8.49
C THR A 163 5.36 -2.28 -8.64
N GLY A 164 5.93 -1.83 -7.53
CA GLY A 164 7.13 -0.99 -7.52
C GLY A 164 8.37 -1.73 -8.07
N GLU A 165 8.55 -2.99 -7.68
CA GLU A 165 9.62 -3.84 -8.20
C GLU A 165 9.46 -4.10 -9.70
N HIS A 166 8.26 -4.45 -10.18
CA HIS A 166 8.01 -4.62 -11.61
C HIS A 166 8.33 -3.36 -12.41
N ARG A 167 7.89 -2.18 -11.93
CA ARG A 167 8.19 -0.91 -12.58
C ARG A 167 9.70 -0.62 -12.61
N ASN A 168 10.40 -0.87 -11.50
CA ASN A 168 11.83 -0.69 -11.44
C ASN A 168 12.57 -1.63 -12.40
N ASN A 169 12.16 -2.90 -12.49
CA ASN A 169 12.75 -3.85 -13.43
C ASN A 169 12.55 -3.41 -14.89
N LEU A 170 11.35 -2.92 -15.24
CA LEU A 170 11.08 -2.38 -16.58
C LEU A 170 11.93 -1.15 -16.89
N SER A 171 12.18 -0.29 -15.90
CA SER A 171 12.98 0.93 -16.09
C SER A 171 14.49 0.69 -16.11
N THR A 172 14.99 -0.26 -15.32
CA THR A 172 16.44 -0.47 -15.12
C THR A 172 16.96 -1.70 -15.86
N GLY A 173 16.08 -2.58 -16.32
CA GLY A 173 16.43 -3.90 -16.86
C GLY A 173 16.93 -4.89 -15.81
N GLN A 174 17.03 -4.49 -14.54
CA GLN A 174 17.56 -5.32 -13.47
C GLN A 174 16.44 -6.06 -12.75
N GLN A 175 16.67 -7.35 -12.45
CA GLN A 175 15.73 -8.17 -11.70
C GLN A 175 15.69 -7.76 -10.23
N SER A 176 14.50 -7.71 -9.62
CA SER A 176 14.38 -7.33 -8.21
C SER A 176 15.10 -8.30 -7.26
N VAL A 177 15.63 -7.77 -6.14
CA VAL A 177 16.34 -8.57 -5.12
C VAL A 177 15.48 -9.73 -4.61
N ARG A 178 14.14 -9.57 -4.51
CA ARG A 178 13.24 -10.67 -4.16
C ARG A 178 13.41 -11.87 -5.09
N VAL A 179 13.36 -11.66 -6.41
CA VAL A 179 13.42 -12.78 -7.37
C VAL A 179 14.83 -13.37 -7.41
N GLN A 180 15.87 -12.54 -7.28
CA GLN A 180 17.24 -13.03 -7.16
C GLN A 180 17.39 -13.95 -5.93
N LEU A 181 16.95 -13.50 -4.74
CA LEU A 181 16.97 -14.30 -3.53
C LEU A 181 16.16 -15.58 -3.65
N GLN A 182 14.94 -15.52 -4.21
CA GLN A 182 14.13 -16.72 -4.45
C GLN A 182 14.87 -17.74 -5.32
N ALA A 183 15.48 -17.31 -6.42
CA ALA A 183 16.24 -18.18 -7.31
C ALA A 183 17.49 -18.79 -6.64
N LEU A 184 18.26 -17.97 -5.92
CA LEU A 184 19.46 -18.44 -5.20
C LEU A 184 19.11 -19.45 -4.10
N ILE A 185 18.01 -19.23 -3.36
CA ILE A 185 17.54 -20.17 -2.34
C ILE A 185 17.03 -21.45 -2.99
N ASP A 186 16.27 -21.37 -4.08
CA ASP A 186 15.77 -22.55 -4.78
C ASP A 186 16.93 -23.39 -5.35
N GLN A 187 17.94 -22.75 -5.93
CA GLN A 187 19.15 -23.42 -6.39
C GLN A 187 19.91 -24.08 -5.21
N SER A 188 20.11 -23.34 -4.13
CA SER A 188 20.86 -23.81 -2.94
C SER A 188 20.11 -24.87 -2.14
N THR A 189 18.83 -25.11 -2.42
CA THR A 189 18.02 -26.15 -1.75
C THR A 189 17.75 -27.37 -2.63
N CYS A 190 18.27 -27.41 -3.86
CA CYS A 190 18.05 -28.51 -4.80
C CYS A 190 18.45 -29.88 -4.21
N ASP A 191 19.58 -29.92 -3.51
CA ASP A 191 20.13 -31.13 -2.88
C ASP A 191 19.61 -31.38 -1.45
N ARG A 192 18.58 -30.63 -1.02
CA ARG A 192 17.95 -30.77 0.31
C ARG A 192 18.96 -30.74 1.47
N PRO A 193 19.79 -29.68 1.56
CA PRO A 193 20.86 -29.58 2.54
C PRO A 193 20.32 -29.49 3.98
N THR A 194 21.22 -29.64 4.95
CA THR A 194 20.98 -29.17 6.33
C THR A 194 20.91 -27.64 6.37
N LEU A 195 20.28 -27.06 7.40
CA LEU A 195 20.23 -25.60 7.55
C LEU A 195 21.62 -24.93 7.60
N PRO A 196 22.63 -25.46 8.33
CA PRO A 196 23.99 -24.91 8.30
C PRO A 196 24.62 -24.94 6.90
N GLU A 197 24.45 -26.04 6.16
CA GLU A 197 24.94 -26.16 4.78
C GLU A 197 24.27 -25.15 3.86
N LEU A 198 22.95 -24.96 3.99
CA LEU A 198 22.23 -23.94 3.23
C LEU A 198 22.76 -22.54 3.53
N ILE A 199 22.97 -22.19 4.81
CA ILE A 199 23.52 -20.89 5.21
C ILE A 199 24.89 -20.68 4.54
N LYS A 200 25.74 -21.70 4.57
CA LYS A 200 27.06 -21.65 3.94
C LYS A 200 26.98 -21.47 2.42
N LEU A 201 26.11 -22.22 1.73
CA LEU A 201 25.90 -22.09 0.28
C LEU A 201 25.42 -20.68 -0.10
N LEU A 202 24.50 -20.12 0.68
CA LEU A 202 23.98 -18.77 0.46
C LEU A 202 25.05 -17.71 0.71
N GLN A 203 25.85 -17.84 1.77
CA GLN A 203 26.97 -16.93 2.05
C GLN A 203 28.02 -16.96 0.93
N GLN A 204 28.31 -18.13 0.35
CA GLN A 204 29.19 -18.25 -0.83
C GLN A 204 28.64 -17.53 -2.07
N GLN A 205 27.32 -17.37 -2.15
CA GLN A 205 26.63 -16.60 -3.19
C GLN A 205 26.37 -15.14 -2.77
N GLN A 206 27.11 -14.63 -1.78
CA GLN A 206 27.01 -13.25 -1.25
C GLN A 206 25.64 -12.92 -0.61
N VAL A 207 24.86 -13.93 -0.25
CA VAL A 207 23.61 -13.75 0.50
C VAL A 207 23.92 -13.85 1.99
N GLN A 208 23.75 -12.75 2.70
CA GLN A 208 23.82 -12.75 4.17
C GLN A 208 22.54 -13.37 4.72
N VAL A 209 22.67 -14.29 5.69
CA VAL A 209 21.54 -14.97 6.32
C VAL A 209 21.55 -14.66 7.80
N LYS A 210 20.38 -14.34 8.35
CA LYS A 210 20.19 -14.23 9.80
C LYS A 210 19.04 -15.09 10.26
N VAL A 211 19.29 -15.76 11.38
CA VAL A 211 18.32 -16.58 12.08
C VAL A 211 17.89 -15.84 13.33
N ARG A 212 16.58 -15.67 13.51
CA ARG A 212 16.00 -15.10 14.72
C ARG A 212 15.64 -16.23 15.67
N LEU A 213 16.16 -16.19 16.90
CA LEU A 213 15.86 -17.17 17.93
C LEU A 213 14.77 -16.66 18.89
N THR A 214 14.03 -17.60 19.50
CA THR A 214 13.18 -17.35 20.66
C THR A 214 14.01 -17.29 21.93
N ARG A 215 13.38 -16.89 23.04
CA ARG A 215 13.99 -16.96 24.39
C ARG A 215 14.40 -18.39 24.79
N THR A 216 13.77 -19.41 24.20
CA THR A 216 14.07 -20.83 24.42
C THR A 216 15.08 -21.39 23.42
N ALA A 217 15.82 -20.53 22.71
CA ALA A 217 16.80 -20.91 21.69
C ALA A 217 16.22 -21.74 20.53
N GLN A 218 14.95 -21.54 20.18
CA GLN A 218 14.36 -22.14 18.97
C GLN A 218 14.35 -21.12 17.83
N ILE A 219 14.49 -21.58 16.59
CA ILE A 219 14.42 -20.68 15.43
C ILE A 219 12.98 -20.17 15.24
N LYS A 220 12.77 -18.87 15.44
CA LYS A 220 11.52 -18.17 15.18
C LYS A 220 11.38 -17.75 13.72
N GLY A 221 12.48 -17.40 13.05
CA GLY A 221 12.44 -16.93 11.67
C GLY A 221 13.81 -16.83 11.02
N ILE A 222 13.81 -16.63 9.71
CA ILE A 222 15.00 -16.50 8.87
C ILE A 222 14.83 -15.29 7.94
N SER A 223 15.92 -14.55 7.71
CA SER A 223 15.98 -13.37 6.83
C SER A 223 17.24 -13.41 5.98
N TYR A 224 17.15 -12.82 4.80
CA TYR A 224 18.18 -12.85 3.76
C TYR A 224 18.50 -11.42 3.30
N GLN A 225 19.77 -11.09 3.12
CA GLN A 225 20.19 -9.84 2.51
C GLN A 225 21.05 -10.10 1.28
N LEU A 226 20.76 -9.35 0.22
CA LEU A 226 21.56 -9.30 -1.01
C LEU A 226 21.60 -7.86 -1.49
N ASN A 227 22.79 -7.38 -1.90
CA ASN A 227 23.00 -6.02 -2.40
C ASN A 227 22.47 -4.91 -1.47
N GLY A 228 22.59 -5.09 -0.15
CA GLY A 228 22.12 -4.13 0.85
C GLY A 228 20.61 -4.14 1.11
N VAL A 229 19.84 -4.99 0.42
CA VAL A 229 18.39 -5.13 0.62
C VAL A 229 18.10 -6.39 1.42
N ALA A 230 17.50 -6.21 2.59
CA ALA A 230 17.10 -7.29 3.49
C ALA A 230 15.63 -7.66 3.30
N LEU A 231 15.34 -8.96 3.14
CA LEU A 231 13.99 -9.51 3.07
C LEU A 231 13.86 -10.70 4.03
N SER A 232 12.78 -10.71 4.81
CA SER A 232 12.41 -11.86 5.63
C SER A 232 11.88 -13.01 4.77
N GLY A 233 11.92 -14.23 5.29
CA GLY A 233 11.31 -15.39 4.62
C GLY A 233 9.84 -15.16 4.26
N THR A 234 9.07 -14.45 5.11
CA THR A 234 7.66 -14.13 4.82
C THR A 234 7.49 -13.10 3.69
N GLN A 235 8.47 -12.23 3.47
CA GLN A 235 8.50 -11.30 2.33
C GLN A 235 8.90 -11.99 1.02
N LEU A 236 9.63 -13.12 1.08
CA LEU A 236 9.96 -13.94 -0.07
C LEU A 236 8.84 -14.94 -0.41
N GLY A 237 8.10 -15.43 0.59
CA GLY A 237 6.99 -16.38 0.40
C GLY A 237 7.05 -17.55 1.38
N LYS A 238 5.95 -18.30 1.47
CA LYS A 238 5.78 -19.36 2.48
C LYS A 238 6.92 -20.38 2.45
N ALA A 239 7.40 -20.77 1.27
CA ALA A 239 8.47 -21.73 1.08
C ALA A 239 9.87 -21.26 1.55
N TYR A 240 10.04 -19.95 1.78
CA TYR A 240 11.31 -19.34 2.20
C TYR A 240 11.31 -18.95 3.69
N THR A 241 10.25 -19.24 4.42
CA THR A 241 10.25 -19.16 5.89
C THR A 241 11.03 -20.32 6.48
N PHE A 242 11.49 -20.24 7.72
CA PHE A 242 12.23 -21.34 8.35
C PHE A 242 11.47 -22.68 8.29
N GLN A 243 10.21 -22.69 8.72
CA GLN A 243 9.33 -23.86 8.60
C GLN A 243 9.06 -24.24 7.14
N GLY A 244 8.98 -23.23 6.26
CA GLY A 244 8.79 -23.43 4.83
C GLY A 244 9.95 -24.13 4.14
N LEU A 245 11.18 -23.79 4.50
CA LEU A 245 12.38 -24.45 3.98
C LEU A 245 12.37 -25.94 4.32
N GLN A 246 11.96 -26.29 5.53
CA GLN A 246 11.82 -27.70 5.93
C GLN A 246 10.71 -28.39 5.14
N LYS A 247 9.52 -27.77 5.06
CA LYS A 247 8.33 -28.39 4.46
C LYS A 247 8.36 -28.46 2.93
N TYR A 248 8.80 -27.40 2.26
CA TYR A 248 8.67 -27.21 0.81
C TYR A 248 9.99 -27.29 0.05
N ARG A 249 11.13 -27.23 0.75
CA ARG A 249 12.47 -27.29 0.16
C ARG A 249 13.32 -28.43 0.73
N GLY A 250 12.76 -29.24 1.61
CA GLY A 250 13.41 -30.44 2.15
C GLY A 250 14.63 -30.15 3.04
N VAL A 251 14.80 -28.91 3.50
CA VAL A 251 15.93 -28.53 4.34
C VAL A 251 15.80 -29.22 5.70
N SER A 252 16.80 -30.00 6.10
CA SER A 252 16.76 -30.66 7.41
C SER A 252 17.32 -29.75 8.50
N TYR A 253 16.69 -29.78 9.67
CA TYR A 253 17.15 -29.05 10.84
C TYR A 253 16.95 -29.87 12.11
N ASP A 254 18.03 -30.06 12.86
CA ASP A 254 18.04 -30.67 14.17
C ASP A 254 18.75 -29.71 15.15
N PRO A 255 18.07 -29.23 16.21
CA PRO A 255 18.65 -28.26 17.14
C PRO A 255 19.96 -28.69 17.79
N GLU A 256 20.12 -29.96 18.15
CA GLU A 256 21.32 -30.47 18.85
C GLU A 256 22.51 -30.55 17.89
N ARG A 257 22.25 -31.02 16.66
CA ARG A 257 23.26 -31.13 15.62
C ARG A 257 23.68 -29.78 15.06
N ASP A 258 22.72 -28.88 14.81
CA ASP A 258 22.90 -27.74 13.91
C ASP A 258 23.17 -26.41 14.64
N HIS A 259 22.69 -26.22 15.88
CA HIS A 259 22.91 -24.94 16.60
C HIS A 259 24.37 -24.53 16.72
N PRO A 260 25.32 -25.42 17.09
CA PRO A 260 26.72 -25.04 17.23
C PRO A 260 27.29 -24.50 15.91
N GLN A 261 26.92 -25.13 14.79
CA GLN A 261 27.37 -24.72 13.46
C GLN A 261 26.74 -23.40 13.04
N ILE A 262 25.44 -23.22 13.27
CA ILE A 262 24.74 -21.96 12.95
C ILE A 262 25.32 -20.80 13.76
N GLN A 263 25.58 -20.98 15.06
CA GLN A 263 26.21 -19.95 15.88
C GLN A 263 27.59 -19.57 15.34
N SER A 264 28.40 -20.55 14.92
CA SER A 264 29.71 -20.29 14.31
C SER A 264 29.62 -19.51 13.00
N LEU A 265 28.62 -19.81 12.15
CA LEU A 265 28.41 -19.16 10.85
C LEU A 265 27.83 -17.74 11.00
N LEU A 266 27.07 -17.48 12.06
CA LEU A 266 26.47 -16.17 12.33
C LEU A 266 27.41 -15.21 13.08
N GLN A 267 28.47 -15.72 13.74
CA GLN A 267 29.48 -14.91 14.43
C GLN A 267 30.64 -14.48 13.54
N GLN A 268 30.69 -14.91 12.27
CA GLN A 268 31.73 -14.48 11.33
C GLN A 268 31.49 -13.02 10.92
N PRO A 269 32.45 -12.11 11.16
CA PRO A 269 32.28 -10.70 10.85
C PRO A 269 32.65 -10.44 9.38
N GLU A 270 31.69 -10.54 8.46
CA GLU A 270 31.88 -9.97 7.12
C GLU A 270 30.73 -9.02 6.71
N ILE A 271 31.10 -7.72 6.78
CA ILE A 271 30.59 -6.54 6.08
C ILE A 271 29.15 -6.07 6.43
N ASN A 272 29.10 -4.99 7.24
CA ASN A 272 28.00 -4.05 7.50
C ASN A 272 26.71 -4.57 8.20
N SER A 273 26.87 -5.20 9.37
CA SER A 273 25.79 -5.61 10.27
C SER A 273 24.89 -4.48 10.81
N GLN A 274 25.36 -3.23 10.82
CA GLN A 274 24.55 -2.10 11.33
C GLN A 274 23.30 -1.81 10.49
N SER A 275 23.34 -2.08 9.17
CA SER A 275 22.20 -1.85 8.26
C SER A 275 21.13 -2.94 8.35
N PHE A 276 21.54 -4.18 8.63
CA PHE A 276 20.66 -5.34 8.65
C PHE A 276 19.81 -5.41 9.92
N ASP A 277 20.36 -4.98 11.06
CA ASP A 277 19.68 -4.99 12.36
C ASP A 277 18.62 -3.89 12.48
N GLN A 278 18.90 -2.67 11.99
CA GLN A 278 17.95 -1.54 12.03
C GLN A 278 16.69 -1.77 11.17
N PHE A 279 16.77 -2.58 10.10
CA PHE A 279 15.64 -2.83 9.21
C PHE A 279 14.66 -3.86 9.78
N LEU A 280 15.16 -4.84 10.55
CA LEU A 280 14.35 -5.92 11.11
C LEU A 280 13.44 -5.46 12.26
N ASP A 281 13.82 -4.43 13.01
CA ASP A 281 12.99 -3.88 14.10
C ASP A 281 11.76 -3.12 13.57
N LYS A 282 11.86 -2.45 12.41
CA LYS A 282 10.71 -1.77 11.79
C LYS A 282 9.64 -2.72 11.25
N SER A 283 9.96 -3.99 11.03
CA SER A 283 9.01 -4.99 10.51
C SER A 283 8.13 -5.66 11.58
N ASN A 284 8.33 -5.34 12.88
CA ASN A 284 7.64 -5.98 14.01
C ASN A 284 6.54 -5.14 14.69
N THR A 285 6.21 -3.93 14.22
CA THR A 285 5.15 -3.11 14.82
C THR A 285 3.83 -3.20 14.08
N GLU A 286 3.29 -4.40 13.88
CA GLU A 286 1.88 -4.61 13.57
C GLU A 286 1.40 -5.93 14.18
N THR A 287 1.34 -5.99 15.52
CA THR A 287 0.42 -6.84 16.29
C THR A 287 0.45 -6.43 17.77
N ASP A 288 -0.71 -6.00 18.29
CA ASP A 288 -1.11 -5.86 19.71
C ASP A 288 -0.20 -5.10 20.69
N SER A 289 -0.61 -3.90 21.09
CA SER A 289 -1.36 -3.70 22.35
C SER A 289 -1.34 -2.23 22.81
N THR A 290 -2.31 -1.93 23.67
CA THR A 290 -2.71 -0.67 24.30
C THR A 290 -1.71 -0.09 25.31
N ASP A 291 -1.88 1.22 25.50
CA ASP A 291 -1.55 2.06 26.66
C ASP A 291 -0.20 2.79 26.76
N ALA A 292 -0.37 4.03 27.22
CA ALA A 292 0.55 5.15 27.29
C ALA A 292 1.70 4.95 28.27
N VAL A 293 2.86 5.56 27.98
CA VAL A 293 3.66 6.32 28.97
C VAL A 293 4.46 7.43 28.27
N GLU A 294 4.55 8.51 29.05
CA GLU A 294 5.22 9.81 28.97
C GLU A 294 6.57 9.97 28.27
N ILE A 295 6.72 11.23 27.86
CA ILE A 295 7.85 11.95 27.29
C ILE A 295 9.07 11.91 28.24
N GLN A 296 10.24 11.56 27.70
CA GLN A 296 11.49 12.18 28.13
C GLN A 296 12.32 12.63 26.92
N SER A 297 12.57 13.94 26.94
CA SER A 297 13.41 14.72 26.05
C SER A 297 14.86 14.22 26.03
N SER A 298 15.41 13.97 24.84
CA SER A 298 16.84 14.12 24.62
C SER A 298 17.11 14.67 23.23
N VAL A 299 17.81 15.81 23.23
CA VAL A 299 18.19 16.62 22.07
C VAL A 299 19.32 15.91 21.34
N VAL A 300 19.13 15.61 20.05
CA VAL A 300 20.23 15.33 19.11
C VAL A 300 19.99 16.15 17.85
N GLN A 301 20.83 17.16 17.66
CA GLN A 301 20.84 18.07 16.51
C GLN A 301 21.17 17.32 15.21
N LYS A 302 20.29 17.39 14.21
CA LYS A 302 20.59 17.12 12.79
C LYS A 302 19.82 18.10 11.89
N GLN A 303 20.60 19.00 11.27
CA GLN A 303 20.34 19.85 10.08
C GLN A 303 18.88 20.19 9.72
N ASN A 304 18.46 21.42 10.10
CA ASN A 304 17.19 22.05 9.74
C ASN A 304 17.12 22.43 8.25
N ALA A 305 16.11 21.95 7.53
CA ALA A 305 15.57 22.69 6.39
C ALA A 305 14.74 23.85 6.95
N LEU A 306 15.23 25.09 6.81
CA LEU A 306 14.61 26.29 7.37
C LEU A 306 13.29 26.61 6.64
N LEU A 307 12.21 26.75 7.42
CA LEU A 307 10.94 27.31 6.97
C LEU A 307 11.17 28.69 6.30
N PRO A 308 10.46 29.04 5.21
CA PRO A 308 10.52 30.39 4.65
C PRO A 308 10.17 31.42 5.73
N GLU A 309 10.99 32.46 5.89
CA GLU A 309 10.75 33.50 6.90
C GLU A 309 9.46 34.28 6.59
N SER A 310 8.67 34.53 7.63
CA SER A 310 7.46 35.37 7.55
C SER A 310 7.81 36.86 7.44
N ASP A 311 6.98 37.61 6.71
CA ASP A 311 7.04 39.06 6.60
C ASP A 311 5.64 39.65 6.75
N GLU A 312 5.35 40.19 7.93
CA GLU A 312 4.06 40.81 8.28
C GLU A 312 3.69 41.98 7.39
N ASN A 313 4.66 42.69 6.81
CA ASN A 313 4.38 43.81 5.92
C ASN A 313 3.72 43.37 4.62
N GLN A 314 3.86 42.10 4.24
CA GLN A 314 3.27 41.51 3.04
C GLN A 314 1.92 40.85 3.31
N TRP A 315 1.53 40.65 4.57
CA TRP A 315 0.34 39.87 4.94
C TRP A 315 -0.94 40.45 4.33
N LEU A 316 -1.18 41.75 4.46
CA LEU A 316 -2.40 42.38 3.94
C LEU A 316 -2.55 42.22 2.41
N LYS A 317 -1.43 42.22 1.69
CA LYS A 317 -1.40 42.01 0.23
C LYS A 317 -1.79 40.56 -0.11
N VAL A 318 -1.13 39.58 0.52
CA VAL A 318 -1.42 38.15 0.32
C VAL A 318 -2.85 37.81 0.71
N ARG A 319 -3.32 38.33 1.85
CA ARG A 319 -4.70 38.15 2.33
C ARG A 319 -5.73 38.67 1.32
N SER A 320 -5.51 39.86 0.77
CA SER A 320 -6.41 40.43 -0.24
C SER A 320 -6.40 39.61 -1.53
N GLN A 321 -5.22 39.17 -1.97
CA GLN A 321 -5.08 38.35 -3.17
C GLN A 321 -5.81 37.01 -3.03
N LEU A 322 -5.61 36.28 -1.93
CA LEU A 322 -6.24 34.99 -1.68
C LEU A 322 -7.79 35.08 -1.65
N ASN A 323 -8.33 36.17 -1.11
CA ASN A 323 -9.78 36.41 -1.12
C ASN A 323 -10.29 36.78 -2.53
N GLN A 324 -9.55 37.56 -3.31
CA GLN A 324 -9.99 37.97 -4.65
C GLN A 324 -9.88 36.84 -5.68
N GLU A 325 -8.76 36.11 -5.69
CA GLU A 325 -8.46 35.09 -6.70
C GLU A 325 -9.11 33.74 -6.38
N TYR A 326 -9.15 33.36 -5.09
CA TYR A 326 -9.61 32.03 -4.65
C TYR A 326 -10.89 32.07 -3.82
N GLN A 327 -11.49 33.26 -3.64
CA GLN A 327 -12.75 33.46 -2.90
C GLN A 327 -12.69 32.90 -1.46
N LEU A 328 -11.50 32.90 -0.85
CA LEU A 328 -11.30 32.42 0.51
C LEU A 328 -11.85 33.43 1.53
N PRO A 329 -12.74 33.03 2.45
CA PRO A 329 -13.31 33.96 3.42
C PRO A 329 -12.24 34.65 4.27
N LEU A 330 -12.35 35.98 4.40
CA LEU A 330 -11.40 36.79 5.16
C LEU A 330 -11.22 36.29 6.62
N GLU A 331 -12.31 35.90 7.27
CA GLU A 331 -12.30 35.35 8.63
C GLU A 331 -11.48 34.06 8.73
N LEU A 332 -11.52 33.21 7.70
CA LEU A 332 -10.72 31.98 7.64
C LEU A 332 -9.23 32.32 7.46
N LEU A 333 -8.91 33.27 6.58
CA LEU A 333 -7.53 33.69 6.34
C LEU A 333 -6.90 34.27 7.61
N ASP A 334 -7.64 35.09 8.35
CA ASP A 334 -7.18 35.66 9.63
C ASP A 334 -6.95 34.58 10.68
N LEU A 335 -7.89 33.63 10.83
CA LEU A 335 -7.75 32.51 11.77
C LEU A 335 -6.56 31.59 11.44
N LEU A 336 -6.27 31.38 10.16
CA LEU A 336 -5.11 30.59 9.74
C LEU A 336 -3.81 31.35 10.00
N HIS A 337 -3.82 32.67 9.84
CA HIS A 337 -2.65 33.51 10.08
C HIS A 337 -2.30 33.67 11.55
N GLU A 338 -3.30 33.90 12.41
CA GLU A 338 -3.13 33.92 13.87
C GLU A 338 -2.49 32.63 14.42
N ARG A 339 -2.75 31.50 13.76
CA ARG A 339 -2.19 30.18 14.13
C ARG A 339 -0.83 29.89 13.50
N ASN A 340 -0.26 30.81 12.72
CA ASN A 340 0.92 30.59 11.89
C ASN A 340 0.76 29.39 10.95
N TRP A 341 -0.45 29.19 10.43
CA TRP A 341 -0.77 28.14 9.46
C TRP A 341 -0.76 28.67 8.03
N LEU A 342 -0.94 29.96 7.88
CA LEU A 342 -0.84 30.72 6.64
C LEU A 342 -0.10 32.03 6.92
N TYR A 343 0.93 32.36 6.16
CA TYR A 343 1.61 33.65 6.30
C TYR A 343 2.20 34.12 4.98
N ALA A 344 2.61 35.38 4.92
CA ALA A 344 3.32 35.91 3.76
C ALA A 344 4.83 35.76 3.95
N ASN A 345 5.55 35.29 2.93
CA ASN A 345 7.01 35.31 2.95
C ASN A 345 7.57 36.66 2.46
N LYS A 346 8.89 36.86 2.53
CA LYS A 346 9.57 38.07 2.04
C LYS A 346 9.37 38.38 0.54
N LYS A 347 8.97 37.40 -0.26
CA LYS A 347 8.62 37.59 -1.68
C LYS A 347 7.18 38.02 -1.87
N GLY A 348 6.39 38.10 -0.80
CA GLY A 348 4.96 38.43 -0.85
C GLY A 348 4.09 37.26 -1.34
N GLN A 349 4.56 36.02 -1.18
CA GLN A 349 3.83 34.81 -1.55
C GLN A 349 3.12 34.20 -0.33
N ALA A 350 2.00 33.52 -0.57
CA ALA A 350 1.29 32.79 0.47
C ALA A 350 2.02 31.49 0.82
N VAL A 351 2.31 31.30 2.10
CA VAL A 351 2.94 30.08 2.63
C VAL A 351 1.96 29.37 3.56
N PHE A 352 1.58 28.16 3.20
CA PHE A 352 0.73 27.28 4.00
C PHE A 352 1.59 26.22 4.70
N THR A 353 1.33 25.98 5.98
CA THR A 353 2.00 24.90 6.72
C THR A 353 1.11 23.67 6.83
N GLY A 354 1.57 22.55 6.28
CA GLY A 354 0.98 21.23 6.48
C GLY A 354 1.45 20.65 7.81
N ARG A 355 0.50 20.29 8.68
CA ARG A 355 0.78 19.84 10.04
C ARG A 355 0.19 18.47 10.34
N ARG A 356 0.85 17.73 11.23
CA ARG A 356 0.30 16.52 11.87
C ARG A 356 -0.72 16.89 12.95
N PHE A 357 -1.48 15.90 13.42
CA PHE A 357 -2.50 16.09 14.47
C PHE A 357 -1.89 16.53 15.83
N ASP A 358 -0.60 16.31 16.03
CA ASP A 358 0.19 16.78 17.18
C ASP A 358 0.67 18.25 17.05
N GLY A 359 0.37 18.90 15.91
CA GLY A 359 0.73 20.28 15.63
C GLY A 359 2.10 20.47 14.97
N GLU A 360 2.87 19.40 14.76
CA GLU A 360 4.19 19.46 14.12
C GLU A 360 4.06 19.80 12.62
N THR A 361 4.80 20.79 12.16
CA THR A 361 4.87 21.15 10.74
C THR A 361 5.67 20.11 9.98
N VAL A 362 5.01 19.41 9.07
CA VAL A 362 5.61 18.35 8.25
C VAL A 362 5.83 18.77 6.81
N GLN A 363 5.06 19.75 6.32
CA GLN A 363 5.09 20.21 4.94
C GLN A 363 4.90 21.72 4.88
N VAL A 364 5.43 22.33 3.84
CA VAL A 364 5.26 23.74 3.53
C VAL A 364 4.87 23.84 2.07
N PHE A 365 3.80 24.58 1.80
CA PHE A 365 3.31 24.85 0.46
C PHE A 365 3.43 26.33 0.20
N VAL A 366 4.26 26.73 -0.75
CA VAL A 366 4.36 28.12 -1.19
C VAL A 366 3.54 28.24 -2.47
N LEU A 367 2.52 29.09 -2.44
CA LEU A 367 1.74 29.42 -3.63
C LEU A 367 2.52 30.44 -4.46
N ASP A 368 2.89 30.07 -5.67
CA ASP A 368 3.59 30.96 -6.58
C ASP A 368 2.65 31.92 -7.32
N ASP A 369 3.23 32.83 -8.10
CA ASP A 369 2.49 33.85 -8.85
C ASP A 369 1.65 33.26 -10.01
N TRP A 370 1.80 31.96 -10.31
CA TRP A 370 1.06 31.23 -11.33
C TRP A 370 -0.07 30.38 -10.76
N GLY A 371 -0.25 30.39 -9.43
CA GLY A 371 -1.27 29.61 -8.74
C GLY A 371 -0.90 28.15 -8.50
N GLU A 372 0.39 27.81 -8.67
CA GLU A 372 0.92 26.47 -8.42
C GLU A 372 1.60 26.41 -7.05
N PHE A 373 1.60 25.23 -6.42
CA PHE A 373 2.22 25.03 -5.11
C PHE A 373 3.62 24.41 -5.24
N GLU A 374 4.64 25.14 -4.76
CA GLU A 374 5.95 24.57 -4.47
C GLU A 374 5.92 23.90 -3.08
N VAL A 375 6.16 22.58 -3.05
CA VAL A 375 6.14 21.80 -1.81
C VAL A 375 7.56 21.58 -1.30
N THR A 376 7.81 21.96 -0.06
CA THR A 376 9.05 21.62 0.65
C THR A 376 8.75 20.84 1.92
N ASN A 377 9.56 19.82 2.19
CA ASN A 377 9.43 18.96 3.37
C ASN A 377 10.44 19.47 4.44
N PRO A 378 10.01 20.18 5.49
CA PRO A 378 10.88 20.57 6.59
C PRO A 378 11.38 19.37 7.41
N SER A 379 10.73 18.21 7.31
CA SER A 379 11.17 16.95 7.89
C SER A 379 11.48 15.90 6.80
N THR A 380 12.58 15.16 6.96
CA THR A 380 13.07 14.18 5.97
C THR A 380 12.24 12.88 5.89
N ASP A 381 11.18 12.73 6.68
CA ASP A 381 10.30 11.55 6.61
C ASP A 381 9.20 11.78 5.56
N SER A 382 9.60 11.61 4.30
CA SER A 382 8.70 11.53 3.15
C SER A 382 8.24 10.09 2.91
N ALA A 383 7.09 9.74 3.46
CA ALA A 383 6.28 8.65 2.95
C ALA A 383 4.85 8.86 3.43
N PHE A 384 3.92 9.13 2.51
CA PHE A 384 2.52 8.67 2.49
C PHE A 384 1.73 9.52 1.49
N TRP A 385 1.47 8.95 0.31
CA TRP A 385 0.31 9.24 -0.54
C TRP A 385 -0.28 7.92 -1.02
#